data_AF-A0AAE0BY01-F1
#
_entry.id   AF-A0AAE0BY01-F1
#
_cell.length_a   1.000
_cell.length_b   1.000
_cell.length_c   1.000
_cell.angle_alpha   90.00
_cell.angle_beta   90.00
_cell.angle_gamma   90.00
#
_symmetry.space_group_name_H-M   'P 1'
#
loop_
_entity.id
_entity.type
_entity.pdbx_description
1 polymer ?
#
loop_
_entity_poly.entity_id
_entity_poly.type
_entity_poly.pdbx_seq_one_letter_code
_entity_poly.pdbx_strand_id
1 'polypeptide(L)'
;MVERNPWWNNVSGPFPEAYGCVGVKADGGGSMRGRGIVGKMVIHRAVNNRDAAAIKAAIEAGDDVNEVEAAGNTPLHNAAYEGWVEGAELLLQLGAKINASNNAGDTPWHWASNMGHTDVCDFLVKNGAKKQQGQVIVPEHIPKVKEFYTSGEAPDHPLPSQEFMAWRKAEDDAYAKEQEQLIPGM
;
A
#
# COMPACT_ATOMS: atom_id res chain seq x y z
N MET A 1 14.98 -20.68 -19.45
CA MET A 1 13.96 -19.86 -18.77
C MET A 1 13.74 -20.52 -17.42
N VAL A 2 14.27 -19.96 -16.34
CA VAL A 2 14.07 -20.53 -15.00
C VAL A 2 12.74 -19.97 -14.52
N GLU A 3 11.70 -20.81 -14.46
CA GLU A 3 10.49 -20.46 -13.71
C GLU A 3 10.96 -20.12 -12.30
N ARG A 4 10.80 -18.85 -11.90
CA ARG A 4 11.06 -18.41 -10.53
C ARG A 4 10.12 -19.23 -9.66
N ASN A 5 10.64 -20.28 -9.01
CA ASN A 5 9.86 -21.02 -8.04
C ASN A 5 9.54 -20.03 -6.92
N PRO A 6 8.30 -19.55 -6.81
CA PRO A 6 8.03 -18.42 -5.96
C PRO A 6 8.29 -18.80 -4.51
N TRP A 7 8.93 -17.92 -3.74
CA TRP A 7 9.39 -18.24 -2.39
C TRP A 7 8.26 -18.72 -1.46
N TRP A 8 7.01 -18.35 -1.76
CA TRP A 8 5.80 -18.77 -1.03
C TRP A 8 5.40 -20.23 -1.26
N ASN A 9 5.84 -20.89 -2.34
CA ASN A 9 5.62 -22.33 -2.53
C ASN A 9 6.34 -23.18 -1.47
N ASN A 10 7.33 -22.62 -0.77
CA ASN A 10 8.07 -23.28 0.30
C ASN A 10 7.52 -22.96 1.69
N VAL A 11 6.40 -22.24 1.78
CA VAL A 11 5.80 -21.83 3.06
C VAL A 11 4.44 -22.52 3.19
N SER A 12 4.40 -23.59 3.97
CA SER A 12 3.15 -24.30 4.31
C SER A 12 2.81 -24.11 5.79
N GLY A 13 1.56 -23.70 6.04
CA GLY A 13 1.00 -23.41 7.37
C GLY A 13 0.13 -22.15 7.34
N PRO A 14 -0.83 -22.00 8.27
CA PRO A 14 -1.45 -20.69 8.46
C PRO A 14 -0.34 -19.73 8.88
N PHE A 15 -0.08 -18.70 8.07
CA PHE A 15 0.80 -17.62 8.51
C PHE A 15 0.24 -17.11 9.84
N PRO A 16 1.07 -16.91 10.87
CA PRO A 16 0.61 -16.31 12.11
C PRO A 16 -0.06 -14.98 11.75
N GLU A 17 -1.20 -14.70 12.38
CA GLU A 17 -1.92 -13.43 12.26
C GLU A 17 -0.92 -12.29 12.44
N ALA A 18 -0.46 -11.73 11.33
CA ALA A 18 0.56 -10.71 11.33
C ALA A 18 -0.14 -9.40 11.67
N TYR A 19 0.33 -8.75 12.72
CA TYR A 19 -0.08 -7.39 13.03
C TYR A 19 0.46 -6.49 11.91
N GLY A 20 -0.45 -6.06 11.03
CA GLY A 20 -0.14 -5.23 9.89
C GLY A 20 -0.93 -3.93 9.93
N CYS A 21 -0.67 -3.08 8.95
CA CYS A 21 -1.55 -1.95 8.71
C CYS A 21 -2.92 -2.46 8.23
N VAL A 22 -4.02 -2.03 8.86
CA VAL A 22 -5.36 -2.37 8.40
C VAL A 22 -6.20 -1.11 8.40
N GLY A 23 -6.48 -0.62 7.21
CA GLY A 23 -7.25 0.59 6.97
C GLY A 23 -7.22 0.87 5.48
N VAL A 24 -8.39 0.76 4.85
CA VAL A 24 -8.59 1.12 3.45
C VAL A 24 -8.97 2.59 3.39
N LYS A 25 -8.13 3.39 2.76
CA LYS A 25 -8.39 4.81 2.48
C LYS A 25 -9.53 4.96 1.47
N ALA A 26 -10.09 6.16 1.34
CA ALA A 26 -11.12 6.45 0.33
C ALA A 26 -10.66 6.15 -1.11
N ASP A 27 -9.35 6.20 -1.38
CA ASP A 27 -8.72 5.83 -2.65
C ASP A 27 -8.51 4.31 -2.83
N GLY A 28 -8.84 3.47 -1.83
CA GLY A 28 -8.65 2.01 -1.83
C GLY A 28 -7.28 1.54 -1.39
N GLY A 29 -6.40 2.46 -1.02
CA GLY A 29 -5.04 2.19 -0.60
C GLY A 29 -4.90 1.79 0.86
N GLY A 30 -3.74 1.23 1.22
CA GLY A 30 -3.40 0.93 2.61
C GLY A 30 -2.94 2.16 3.38
N SER A 31 -3.31 2.22 4.65
CA SER A 31 -2.85 3.22 5.60
C SER A 31 -2.03 2.59 6.72
N MET A 32 -0.78 3.05 6.90
CA MET A 32 0.10 2.65 8.03
C MET A 32 -0.54 2.86 9.41
N ARG A 33 -1.61 3.65 9.48
CA ARG A 33 -2.16 4.21 10.73
C ARG A 33 -3.28 3.36 11.34
N GLY A 34 -3.81 2.37 10.62
CA GLY A 34 -4.73 1.39 11.22
C GLY A 34 -3.96 0.15 11.68
N ARG A 35 -4.17 -0.31 12.91
CA ARG A 35 -3.56 -1.56 13.42
C ARG A 35 -4.62 -2.65 13.35
N GLY A 36 -4.43 -3.65 12.49
CA GLY A 36 -5.35 -4.79 12.46
C GLY A 36 -4.67 -6.07 12.00
N ILE A 37 -5.49 -7.11 11.90
CA ILE A 37 -5.10 -8.42 11.42
C ILE A 37 -5.16 -8.38 9.89
N VAL A 38 -4.03 -8.64 9.22
CA VAL A 38 -4.04 -8.79 7.76
C VAL A 38 -5.02 -9.91 7.40
N GLY A 39 -5.92 -9.65 6.45
CA GLY A 39 -6.94 -10.59 6.01
C GLY A 39 -6.35 -11.86 5.38
N LYS A 40 -7.20 -12.71 4.80
CA LYS A 40 -6.77 -14.02 4.29
C LYS A 40 -5.82 -13.92 3.09
N MET A 41 -5.70 -12.74 2.45
CA MET A 41 -4.83 -12.47 1.29
C MET A 41 -5.06 -13.44 0.13
N VAL A 42 -6.28 -13.92 -0.04
CA VAL A 42 -6.59 -14.94 -1.06
C VAL A 42 -6.45 -14.32 -2.45
N ILE A 43 -6.98 -13.11 -2.64
CA ILE A 43 -6.88 -12.39 -3.91
C ILE A 43 -5.45 -11.98 -4.25
N HIS A 44 -4.64 -11.50 -3.30
CA HIS A 44 -3.22 -11.18 -3.54
C HIS A 44 -2.44 -12.40 -4.00
N ARG A 45 -2.69 -13.57 -3.41
CA ARG A 45 -2.07 -14.83 -3.81
C ARG A 45 -2.50 -15.27 -5.21
N ALA A 46 -3.78 -15.15 -5.52
CA ALA A 46 -4.30 -15.45 -6.85
C ALA A 46 -3.64 -14.55 -7.91
N VAL A 47 -3.41 -13.27 -7.60
CA VAL A 47 -2.69 -12.35 -8.48
C VAL A 47 -1.23 -12.73 -8.67
N ASN A 48 -0.52 -13.04 -7.58
CA ASN A 48 0.88 -13.45 -7.66
C ASN A 48 1.09 -14.74 -8.47
N ASN A 49 0.11 -15.64 -8.43
CA ASN A 49 0.11 -16.88 -9.22
C ASN A 49 -0.39 -16.69 -10.66
N ARG A 50 -0.81 -15.47 -11.04
CA ARG A 50 -1.45 -15.15 -12.33
C ARG A 50 -2.68 -16.00 -12.64
N ASP A 51 -3.42 -16.38 -11.59
CA ASP A 51 -4.61 -17.22 -11.71
C ASP A 51 -5.87 -16.35 -11.75
N ALA A 52 -6.30 -16.02 -12.96
CA ALA A 52 -7.52 -15.25 -13.22
C ALA A 52 -8.79 -15.95 -12.70
N ALA A 53 -8.83 -17.28 -12.66
CA ALA A 53 -9.99 -18.02 -12.16
C ALA A 53 -10.07 -17.91 -10.64
N ALA A 54 -8.93 -18.04 -9.94
CA ALA A 54 -8.87 -17.87 -8.49
C ALA A 54 -9.23 -16.45 -8.05
N ILE A 55 -8.87 -15.42 -8.83
CA ILE A 55 -9.28 -14.02 -8.55
C ILE A 55 -10.81 -13.89 -8.57
N LYS A 56 -11.46 -14.42 -9.61
CA LYS A 56 -12.92 -14.36 -9.71
C LYS A 56 -13.60 -15.13 -8.57
N ALA A 57 -13.09 -16.32 -8.27
CA ALA A 57 -13.60 -17.13 -7.17
C ALA A 57 -13.47 -16.44 -5.80
N ALA A 58 -12.37 -15.70 -5.57
CA ALA A 58 -12.18 -14.91 -4.35
C ALA A 58 -13.24 -13.81 -4.21
N ILE A 59 -13.50 -13.06 -5.28
CA ILE A 59 -14.55 -12.03 -5.30
C ILE A 59 -15.95 -12.65 -5.11
N GLU A 60 -16.24 -13.78 -5.75
CA GLU A 60 -17.51 -14.51 -5.57
C GLU A 60 -17.67 -15.03 -4.13
N ALA A 61 -16.56 -15.36 -3.45
CA ALA A 61 -16.56 -15.77 -2.04
C ALA A 61 -16.73 -14.59 -1.06
N GLY A 62 -16.75 -13.35 -1.57
CA GLY A 62 -16.96 -12.13 -0.79
C GLY A 62 -15.68 -11.40 -0.38
N ASP A 63 -14.52 -11.74 -0.96
CA ASP A 63 -13.29 -10.99 -0.72
C ASP A 63 -13.35 -9.59 -1.40
N ASP A 64 -12.70 -8.60 -0.77
CA ASP A 64 -12.63 -7.25 -1.32
C ASP A 64 -11.51 -7.15 -2.38
N VAL A 65 -11.86 -6.66 -3.57
CA VAL A 65 -10.90 -6.39 -4.66
C VAL A 65 -9.84 -5.36 -4.26
N ASN A 66 -10.13 -4.51 -3.26
CA ASN A 66 -9.22 -3.51 -2.71
C ASN A 66 -8.65 -3.93 -1.33
N GLU A 67 -8.67 -5.22 -0.99
CA GLU A 67 -8.02 -5.71 0.23
C GLU A 67 -6.55 -5.27 0.27
N VAL A 68 -6.06 -4.86 1.43
CA VAL A 68 -4.68 -4.38 1.60
C VAL A 68 -3.86 -5.39 2.39
N GLU A 69 -2.61 -5.60 1.99
CA GLU A 69 -1.67 -6.42 2.76
C GLU A 69 -0.97 -5.60 3.88
N ALA A 70 -0.07 -6.23 4.64
CA ALA A 70 0.69 -5.59 5.72
C ALA A 70 1.49 -4.33 5.30
N ALA A 71 1.88 -4.26 4.03
CA ALA A 71 2.57 -3.12 3.44
C ALA A 71 1.61 -2.07 2.83
N GLY A 72 0.30 -2.30 2.95
CA GLY A 72 -0.73 -1.45 2.37
C GLY A 72 -0.92 -1.65 0.86
N ASN A 73 -0.30 -2.67 0.27
CA ASN A 73 -0.45 -2.95 -1.16
C ASN A 73 -1.80 -3.61 -1.44
N THR A 74 -2.47 -3.12 -2.48
CA THR A 74 -3.68 -3.71 -3.04
C THR A 74 -3.33 -4.83 -4.03
N PRO A 75 -4.27 -5.67 -4.47
CA PRO A 75 -4.00 -6.71 -5.46
C PRO A 75 -3.49 -6.11 -6.78
N LEU A 76 -3.88 -4.86 -7.09
CA LEU A 76 -3.39 -4.15 -8.27
C LEU A 76 -1.89 -3.77 -8.17
N HIS A 77 -1.37 -3.52 -6.97
CA HIS A 77 0.08 -3.34 -6.77
C HIS A 77 0.83 -4.63 -7.10
N ASN A 78 0.29 -5.79 -6.70
CA ASN A 78 0.90 -7.09 -7.00
C ASN A 78 0.88 -7.39 -8.50
N ALA A 79 -0.23 -7.10 -9.19
CA ALA A 79 -0.31 -7.24 -10.65
C ALA A 79 0.72 -6.34 -11.35
N ALA A 80 0.93 -5.12 -10.83
CA ALA A 80 1.93 -4.19 -11.34
C ALA A 80 3.38 -4.64 -11.07
N TYR A 81 3.64 -5.23 -9.91
CA TYR A 81 4.94 -5.81 -9.56
C TYR A 81 5.31 -6.99 -10.47
N GLU A 82 4.35 -7.87 -10.76
CA GLU A 82 4.53 -9.02 -11.65
C GLU A 82 4.57 -8.63 -13.14
N GLY A 83 4.14 -7.42 -13.49
CA GLY A 83 4.03 -7.00 -14.89
C GLY A 83 2.88 -7.72 -15.62
N TRP A 84 1.81 -8.08 -14.90
CA TRP A 84 0.70 -8.85 -15.45
C TRP A 84 -0.45 -7.93 -15.92
N VAL A 85 -0.44 -7.60 -17.22
CA VAL A 85 -1.42 -6.68 -17.83
C VAL A 85 -2.83 -7.24 -17.76
N GLU A 86 -3.03 -8.51 -18.09
CA GLU A 86 -4.35 -9.15 -18.09
C GLU A 86 -4.94 -9.23 -16.68
N GLY A 87 -4.08 -9.41 -15.67
CA GLY A 87 -4.48 -9.36 -14.26
C GLY A 87 -4.88 -7.96 -13.83
N ALA A 88 -4.12 -6.94 -14.23
CA ALA A 88 -4.48 -5.55 -13.98
C ALA A 88 -5.81 -5.19 -14.65
N GLU A 89 -6.07 -5.66 -15.87
CA GLU A 89 -7.35 -5.48 -16.55
C GLU A 89 -8.50 -6.15 -15.80
N LEU A 90 -8.33 -7.42 -15.39
CA LEU A 90 -9.33 -8.14 -14.64
C LEU A 90 -9.68 -7.45 -13.32
N LEU A 91 -8.67 -7.02 -12.57
CA LEU A 91 -8.86 -6.31 -11.30
C LEU A 91 -9.61 -4.99 -11.51
N LEU A 92 -9.29 -4.22 -12.55
CA LEU A 92 -10.02 -2.98 -12.87
C LEU A 92 -11.48 -3.25 -13.26
N GLN A 93 -11.75 -4.32 -14.02
CA GLN A 93 -13.12 -4.75 -14.35
C GLN A 93 -13.92 -5.14 -13.10
N LEU A 94 -13.24 -5.70 -12.09
CA LEU A 94 -13.82 -6.07 -10.80
C LEU A 94 -13.97 -4.89 -9.83
N GLY A 95 -13.60 -3.67 -10.24
CA GLY A 95 -13.76 -2.46 -9.43
C GLY A 95 -12.54 -2.10 -8.57
N ALA A 96 -11.36 -2.63 -8.88
CA ALA A 96 -10.13 -2.20 -8.24
C ALA A 96 -9.88 -0.70 -8.48
N LYS A 97 -9.42 0.01 -7.44
CA LYS A 97 -9.09 1.42 -7.54
C LYS A 97 -7.69 1.61 -8.12
N ILE A 98 -7.64 2.25 -9.29
CA ILE A 98 -6.41 2.39 -10.07
C ILE A 98 -5.31 3.24 -9.42
N ASN A 99 -5.72 4.22 -8.59
CA ASN A 99 -4.83 5.15 -7.91
C ASN A 99 -4.68 4.84 -6.42
N ALA A 100 -4.93 3.59 -6.01
CA ALA A 100 -4.73 3.18 -4.62
C ALA A 100 -3.28 3.43 -4.20
N SER A 101 -3.07 4.03 -3.04
CA SER A 101 -1.74 4.27 -2.48
C SER A 101 -1.37 3.22 -1.43
N ASN A 102 -0.16 2.68 -1.46
CA ASN A 102 0.32 1.84 -0.37
C ASN A 102 0.77 2.69 0.83
N ASN A 103 1.30 2.02 1.86
CA ASN A 103 1.82 2.67 3.05
C ASN A 103 2.94 3.67 2.76
N ALA A 104 3.80 3.33 1.80
CA ALA A 104 4.90 4.17 1.37
C ALA A 104 4.45 5.25 0.37
N GLY A 105 3.14 5.47 0.16
CA GLY A 105 2.62 6.43 -0.81
C GLY A 105 2.80 6.01 -2.26
N ASP A 106 3.33 4.81 -2.52
CA ASP A 106 3.47 4.30 -3.88
C ASP A 106 2.11 3.92 -4.44
N THR A 107 2.02 3.96 -5.77
CA THR A 107 0.82 3.54 -6.50
C THR A 107 1.19 2.31 -7.33
N PRO A 108 0.22 1.57 -7.87
CA PRO A 108 0.52 0.47 -8.79
C PRO A 108 1.41 0.92 -9.96
N TRP A 109 1.23 2.15 -10.44
CA TRP A 109 2.09 2.71 -11.49
C TRP A 109 3.55 2.87 -11.04
N HIS A 110 3.82 3.31 -9.81
CA HIS A 110 5.18 3.40 -9.27
C HIS A 110 5.89 2.04 -9.27
N TRP A 111 5.17 0.99 -8.86
CA TRP A 111 5.71 -0.38 -8.85
C TRP A 111 6.00 -0.91 -10.26
N ALA A 112 5.04 -0.76 -11.19
CA ALA A 112 5.25 -1.14 -12.58
C ALA A 112 6.45 -0.39 -13.20
N SER A 113 6.59 0.91 -12.89
CA SER A 113 7.70 1.73 -13.39
C SER A 113 9.04 1.32 -12.78
N ASN A 114 9.09 1.01 -11.48
CA ASN A 114 10.33 0.61 -10.80
C ASN A 114 10.82 -0.77 -11.29
N MET A 115 9.89 -1.66 -11.61
CA MET A 115 10.20 -2.98 -12.18
C MET A 115 10.48 -2.95 -13.69
N GLY A 116 10.28 -1.81 -14.36
CA GLY A 116 10.50 -1.65 -15.80
C GLY A 116 9.41 -2.25 -16.68
N HIS A 117 8.21 -2.49 -16.14
CA HIS A 117 7.06 -3.02 -16.85
C HIS A 117 6.32 -1.90 -17.60
N THR A 118 6.88 -1.48 -18.72
CA THR A 118 6.33 -0.39 -19.56
C THR A 118 4.91 -0.67 -20.03
N ASP A 119 4.60 -1.93 -20.37
CA ASP A 119 3.27 -2.32 -20.87
C ASP A 119 2.19 -2.11 -19.82
N VAL A 120 2.47 -2.48 -18.56
CA VAL A 120 1.55 -2.22 -17.44
C VAL A 120 1.48 -0.73 -17.12
N CYS A 121 2.59 0.00 -17.19
CA CYS A 121 2.58 1.45 -17.00
C CYS A 121 1.67 2.14 -18.00
N ASP A 122 1.77 1.78 -19.28
CA ASP A 122 0.96 2.35 -20.35
C ASP A 122 -0.49 1.94 -20.23
N PHE A 123 -0.75 0.68 -19.86
CA PHE A 123 -2.11 0.20 -19.58
C PHE A 123 -2.77 0.98 -18.43
N LEU A 124 -2.07 1.15 -17.30
CA LEU A 124 -2.58 1.89 -16.15
C LEU A 124 -2.86 3.35 -16.51
N VAL A 125 -1.94 4.00 -17.24
CA VAL A 125 -2.12 5.40 -17.69
C VAL A 125 -3.31 5.53 -18.62
N LYS A 126 -3.48 4.60 -19.57
CA LYS A 126 -4.62 4.58 -20.48
C LYS A 126 -5.95 4.46 -19.75
N ASN A 127 -5.96 3.78 -18.61
CA ASN A 127 -7.14 3.62 -17.75
C ASN A 127 -7.27 4.72 -16.67
N GLY A 128 -6.48 5.80 -16.76
CA GLY A 128 -6.61 6.97 -15.88
C GLY A 128 -5.74 6.97 -14.63
N ALA A 129 -4.69 6.13 -14.58
CA ALA A 129 -3.69 6.21 -13.51
C ALA A 129 -2.92 7.53 -13.59
N LYS A 130 -2.71 8.16 -12.43
CA LYS A 130 -1.88 9.36 -12.33
C LYS A 130 -0.41 8.95 -12.43
N LYS A 131 0.30 9.47 -13.43
CA LYS A 131 1.77 9.46 -13.44
C LYS A 131 2.24 10.38 -12.34
N GLN A 132 2.61 9.84 -11.18
CA GLN A 132 3.25 10.65 -10.15
C GLN A 132 4.76 10.56 -10.35
N GLN A 133 5.37 11.68 -10.69
CA GLN A 133 6.84 11.79 -10.72
C GLN A 133 7.29 12.19 -9.32
N GLY A 134 7.89 11.26 -8.58
CA GLY A 134 8.85 11.57 -7.52
C GLY A 134 8.32 11.82 -6.12
N GLN A 135 7.88 10.77 -5.42
CA GLN A 135 7.87 10.77 -3.95
C GLN A 135 8.80 9.68 -3.43
N VAL A 136 10.09 10.04 -3.31
CA VAL A 136 11.03 9.26 -2.50
C VAL A 136 10.70 9.57 -1.04
N ILE A 137 9.86 8.74 -0.44
CA ILE A 137 9.44 8.88 0.95
C ILE A 137 10.52 8.26 1.80
N VAL A 138 11.35 9.10 2.40
CA VAL A 138 12.21 8.69 3.51
C VAL A 138 11.27 8.28 4.66
N PRO A 139 11.17 7.00 5.04
CA PRO A 139 10.12 6.56 5.98
C PRO A 139 10.38 7.07 7.40
N GLU A 140 9.33 7.50 8.09
CA GLU A 140 9.25 8.08 9.44
C GLU A 140 9.72 7.16 10.61
N HIS A 141 10.64 6.21 10.38
CA HIS A 141 11.08 5.25 11.41
C HIS A 141 12.18 5.78 12.35
N ILE A 142 12.23 7.08 12.62
CA ILE A 142 13.03 7.60 13.75
C ILE A 142 12.11 8.17 14.84
N PRO A 143 11.45 7.30 15.66
CA PRO A 143 10.81 7.69 16.90
C PRO A 143 11.71 8.49 17.85
N LYS A 144 13.04 8.38 17.70
CA LYS A 144 14.02 9.06 18.56
C LYS A 144 13.99 10.59 18.44
N VAL A 145 13.59 11.15 17.29
CA VAL A 145 13.67 12.60 17.06
C VAL A 145 12.56 13.35 17.82
N LYS A 146 11.36 12.78 17.91
CA LYS A 146 10.23 13.40 18.61
C LYS A 146 10.48 13.46 20.12
N GLU A 147 11.01 12.39 20.70
CA GLU A 147 11.33 12.30 22.12
C GLU A 147 12.46 13.26 22.51
N PHE A 148 13.51 13.37 21.69
CA PHE A 148 14.69 14.23 21.93
C PHE A 148 14.36 15.71 22.18
N TYR A 149 13.38 16.28 21.47
CA TYR A 149 13.00 17.69 21.63
C TYR A 149 11.97 17.93 22.73
N THR A 150 11.36 16.87 23.28
CA THR A 150 10.37 16.96 24.36
C THR A 150 10.91 16.53 25.72
N SER A 151 11.97 15.71 25.77
CA SER A 151 12.52 15.16 27.01
C SER A 151 13.30 16.17 27.85
N GLY A 152 13.66 17.34 27.29
CA GLY A 152 14.45 18.35 27.98
C GLY A 152 15.89 17.92 28.28
N GLU A 153 16.34 16.80 27.70
CA GLU A 153 17.65 16.19 27.97
C GLU A 153 18.83 16.97 27.36
N ALA A 154 18.56 17.92 26.45
CA ALA A 154 19.57 18.76 25.81
C ALA A 154 19.13 20.25 25.77
N PRO A 155 19.24 21.00 26.89
CA PRO A 155 18.79 22.40 26.98
C PRO A 155 19.57 23.37 26.08
N ASP A 156 20.77 23.00 25.66
CA ASP A 156 21.64 23.80 24.78
C ASP A 156 21.44 23.50 23.28
N HIS A 157 20.58 22.52 22.93
CA HIS A 157 20.32 22.20 21.53
C HIS A 157 19.37 23.25 20.93
N PRO A 158 19.67 23.82 19.75
CA PRO A 158 18.75 24.74 19.09
C PRO A 158 17.42 24.03 18.84
N LEU A 159 16.34 24.67 19.31
CA LEU A 159 14.99 24.19 19.04
C LEU A 159 14.73 24.22 17.53
N PRO A 160 13.91 23.30 17.01
CA PRO A 160 13.46 23.37 15.63
C PRO A 160 12.85 24.74 15.32
N SER A 161 13.01 25.20 14.08
CA SER A 161 12.45 26.51 13.68
C SER A 161 10.94 26.54 13.91
N GLN A 162 10.39 27.73 14.18
CA GLN A 162 8.95 27.90 14.31
C GLN A 162 8.21 27.46 13.03
N GLU A 163 8.83 27.64 11.86
CA GLU A 163 8.33 27.13 10.58
C GLU A 163 8.22 25.62 10.56
N PHE A 164 9.23 24.90 11.05
CA PHE A 164 9.21 23.45 11.15
C PHE A 164 8.12 22.96 12.12
N MET A 165 7.97 23.62 13.26
CA MET A 165 6.93 23.27 14.24
C MET A 165 5.51 23.54 13.69
N ALA A 166 5.33 24.63 12.93
CA ALA A 166 4.07 24.93 12.26
C ALA A 166 3.76 23.93 11.15
N TRP A 167 4.75 23.56 10.34
CA TRP A 167 4.64 22.50 9.34
C TRP A 167 4.23 21.18 10.01
N ARG A 168 4.89 20.80 11.10
CA ARG A 168 4.58 19.54 11.79
C ARG A 168 3.18 19.51 12.39
N LYS A 169 2.73 20.64 12.95
CA LYS A 169 1.35 20.77 13.43
C LYS A 169 0.35 20.65 12.28
N ALA A 170 0.61 21.27 11.13
CA ALA A 170 -0.25 21.15 9.96
C ALA A 170 -0.35 19.69 9.48
N GLU A 171 0.74 18.93 9.56
CA GLU A 171 0.78 17.50 9.22
C GLU A 171 -0.03 16.65 10.22
N ASP A 172 0.08 16.94 11.52
CA ASP A 172 -0.69 16.25 12.56
C ASP A 172 -2.21 16.60 12.47
N ASP A 173 -2.56 17.83 12.09
CA ASP A 173 -3.95 18.23 11.84
C ASP A 173 -4.50 17.60 10.54
N ALA A 174 -3.65 17.44 9.51
CA ALA A 174 -4.00 16.69 8.31
C ALA A 174 -4.24 15.21 8.63
N TYR A 175 -3.45 14.63 9.56
CA TYR A 175 -3.65 13.27 10.04
C TYR A 175 -5.01 13.08 10.74
N ALA A 176 -5.42 14.01 11.60
CA ALA A 176 -6.72 13.92 12.26
C ALA A 176 -7.88 13.88 11.24
N LYS A 177 -7.76 14.63 10.14
CA LYS A 177 -8.72 14.62 9.03
C LYS A 177 -8.65 13.35 8.19
N GLU A 178 -7.46 12.78 8.00
CA GLU A 178 -7.30 11.52 7.26
C GLU A 178 -7.96 10.36 8.01
N GLN A 179 -7.91 10.35 9.35
CA GLN A 179 -8.63 9.36 10.17
C GLN A 179 -10.15 9.39 9.92
N GLU A 180 -10.73 10.56 9.67
CA GLU A 180 -12.15 10.71 9.34
C GLU A 180 -12.50 10.18 7.94
N GLN A 181 -11.50 10.03 7.06
CA GLN A 181 -11.67 9.54 5.68
C GLN A 181 -11.48 8.02 5.54
N LEU A 182 -11.02 7.35 6.60
CA LEU A 182 -10.98 5.89 6.66
C LEU A 182 -12.40 5.34 6.78
N ILE A 183 -12.69 4.22 6.12
CA ILE A 183 -14.01 3.58 6.20
C ILE A 183 -14.19 3.01 7.63
N PRO A 184 -15.18 3.47 8.42
CA PRO A 184 -15.37 2.98 9.79
C PRO A 184 -15.90 1.55 9.80
N GLY A 185 -15.32 0.69 10.64
CA GLY A 185 -15.89 -0.62 10.96
C GLY A 185 -15.58 -1.77 9.99
N MET A 186 -14.53 -1.65 9.18
CA MET A 186 -13.86 -2.80 8.54
C MET A 186 -12.81 -3.40 9.47
#